data_AF-C8PDE3-F1
#
_entry.id   AF-C8PDE3-F1
#
_cell.length_a   1.000
_cell.length_b   1.000
_cell.length_c   1.000
_cell.angle_alpha   90.00
_cell.angle_beta   90.00
_cell.angle_gamma   90.00
#
_symmetry.space_group_name_H-M   'P 1'
#
loop_
_entity.id
_entity.type
_entity.pdbx_description
1 polymer ?
#
loop_
_entity_poly.entity_id
_entity_poly.type
_entity_poly.pdbx_seq_one_letter_code
_entity_poly.pdbx_strand_id
1 'polypeptide(L)'
;MAKDDYDVVVFKLLVYFYACLKRVTVFKQAEFDLITKKAGVDERYLLDILRMMQDEVLIEGLAFTKAWGEELILLGNVSDAKITAEGIHYLQDNGRMKKVLAFLIDKADTIIGLVKLVALMQ
;
A
#
# COMPACT_ATOMS: atom_id res chain seq x y z
N MET A 1 8.82 5.06 13.81
CA MET A 1 8.01 4.30 12.85
C MET A 1 8.79 3.04 12.50
N ALA A 2 8.17 1.89 12.57
CA ALA A 2 8.70 0.61 12.15
C ALA A 2 8.32 0.33 10.69
N LYS A 3 8.97 -0.66 10.05
CA LYS A 3 8.71 -0.97 8.63
C LYS A 3 7.34 -1.61 8.40
N ASP A 4 6.80 -2.24 9.43
CA ASP A 4 5.52 -2.95 9.52
C ASP A 4 4.41 -2.12 10.18
N ASP A 5 4.69 -0.86 10.56
CA ASP A 5 3.64 0.07 11.03
C ASP A 5 2.56 0.26 9.96
N TYR A 6 1.30 0.32 10.38
CA TYR A 6 0.13 0.49 9.51
C TYR A 6 0.35 1.55 8.42
N ASP A 7 0.69 2.78 8.82
CA ASP A 7 0.84 3.91 7.89
C ASP A 7 2.00 3.72 6.91
N VAL A 8 3.05 3.02 7.32
CA VAL A 8 4.22 2.76 6.47
C VAL A 8 3.84 1.75 5.40
N VAL A 9 3.11 0.70 5.76
CA VAL A 9 2.61 -0.31 4.81
C VAL A 9 1.60 0.32 3.85
N VAL A 10 0.60 1.06 4.36
CA VAL A 10 -0.39 1.77 3.54
C VAL A 10 0.28 2.73 2.56
N PHE A 11 1.22 3.57 3.03
CA PHE A 11 1.94 4.50 2.17
C PHE A 11 2.66 3.77 1.04
N LYS A 12 3.41 2.71 1.35
CA LYS A 12 4.17 1.95 0.34
C LYS A 12 3.26 1.27 -0.67
N LEU A 13 2.16 0.66 -0.22
CA LEU A 13 1.17 0.03 -1.09
C LEU A 13 0.51 1.05 -2.02
N LEU A 14 0.05 2.19 -1.49
CA LEU A 14 -0.55 3.25 -2.31
C LEU A 14 0.46 3.80 -3.33
N VAL A 15 1.72 4.07 -2.94
CA VAL A 15 2.76 4.51 -3.88
C VAL A 15 2.97 3.50 -5.00
N TYR A 16 3.00 2.20 -4.65
CA TYR A 16 3.19 1.14 -5.62
C TYR A 16 2.02 0.99 -6.58
N PHE A 17 0.78 1.02 -6.08
CA PHE A 17 -0.42 1.01 -6.90
C PHE A 17 -0.54 2.27 -7.76
N TYR A 18 -0.10 3.43 -7.25
CA TYR A 18 -0.07 4.66 -8.03
C TYR A 18 0.97 4.60 -9.16
N ALA A 19 2.14 4.00 -8.92
CA ALA A 19 3.12 3.74 -9.96
C ALA A 19 2.58 2.80 -11.04
N CYS A 20 1.79 1.78 -10.65
CA CYS A 20 1.07 0.92 -11.59
C CYS A 20 0.05 1.72 -12.43
N LEU A 21 -0.77 2.56 -11.78
CA LEU A 21 -1.75 3.42 -12.46
C LEU A 21 -1.10 4.36 -13.47
N LYS A 22 0.04 4.98 -13.10
CA LYS A 22 0.83 5.87 -13.96
C LYS A 22 1.61 5.16 -15.06
N ARG A 23 1.57 3.82 -15.12
CA ARG A 23 2.36 2.98 -16.05
C ARG A 23 3.87 3.18 -15.91
N VAL A 24 4.33 3.60 -14.74
CA VAL A 24 5.77 3.65 -14.39
C VAL A 24 6.30 2.23 -14.19
N THR A 25 5.44 1.34 -13.67
CA THR A 25 5.68 -0.10 -13.59
C THR A 25 4.38 -0.85 -13.90
N VAL A 26 4.50 -2.16 -14.10
CA VAL A 26 3.37 -3.10 -14.01
C VAL A 26 3.39 -3.78 -12.64
N PHE A 27 2.27 -4.34 -12.22
CA PHE A 27 2.22 -5.12 -10.98
C PHE A 27 3.14 -6.34 -11.08
N LYS A 28 4.01 -6.48 -10.09
CA LYS A 28 4.94 -7.60 -9.86
C LYS A 28 4.77 -8.08 -8.43
N GLN A 29 4.51 -9.38 -8.25
CA GLN A 29 4.37 -9.99 -6.93
C GLN A 29 5.61 -9.78 -6.05
N ALA A 30 6.81 -9.86 -6.64
CA ALA A 30 8.07 -9.73 -5.89
C ALA A 30 8.25 -8.35 -5.21
N GLU A 31 7.74 -7.28 -5.81
CA GLU A 31 7.77 -5.92 -5.23
C GLU A 31 6.71 -5.78 -4.13
N PHE A 32 5.52 -6.35 -4.35
CA PHE A 32 4.48 -6.42 -3.33
C PHE A 32 4.98 -7.20 -2.09
N ASP A 33 5.65 -8.33 -2.29
CA ASP A 33 6.24 -9.14 -1.21
C ASP A 33 7.38 -8.42 -0.48
N LEU A 34 8.12 -7.53 -1.17
CA LEU A 34 9.13 -6.68 -0.55
C LEU A 34 8.52 -5.66 0.41
N ILE A 35 7.36 -5.10 0.05
CA ILE A 35 6.60 -4.15 0.88
C ILE A 35 5.96 -4.85 2.08
N THR A 36 5.55 -6.12 1.92
CA THR A 36 4.73 -6.85 2.88
C THR A 36 5.53 -7.93 3.63
N LYS A 37 5.55 -9.15 3.10
CA LYS A 37 6.12 -10.34 3.73
C LYS A 37 7.58 -10.15 4.15
N LYS A 38 8.43 -9.60 3.27
CA LYS A 38 9.86 -9.39 3.56
C LYS A 38 10.11 -8.20 4.49
N ALA A 39 9.12 -7.32 4.66
CA ALA A 39 9.15 -6.26 5.65
C ALA A 39 8.71 -6.73 7.04
N GLY A 40 8.28 -7.99 7.17
CA GLY A 40 7.84 -8.59 8.44
C GLY A 40 6.34 -8.41 8.72
N VAL A 41 5.54 -7.98 7.74
CA VAL A 41 4.09 -7.81 7.89
C VAL A 41 3.43 -9.20 7.97
N ASP A 42 2.74 -9.48 9.06
CA ASP A 42 1.92 -10.68 9.25
C ASP A 42 0.80 -10.75 8.19
N GLU A 43 0.48 -11.95 7.70
CA GLU A 43 -0.48 -12.14 6.61
C GLU A 43 -1.91 -11.75 6.99
N ARG A 44 -2.36 -12.07 8.21
CA ARG A 44 -3.71 -11.70 8.67
C ARG A 44 -3.80 -10.18 8.82
N TYR A 45 -2.76 -9.58 9.41
CA TYR A 45 -2.66 -8.14 9.52
C TYR A 45 -2.62 -7.44 8.16
N LEU A 46 -1.96 -8.03 7.15
CA LEU A 46 -1.97 -7.51 5.78
C LEU A 46 -3.39 -7.54 5.18
N LEU A 47 -4.14 -8.62 5.38
CA LEU A 47 -5.52 -8.72 4.90
C LEU A 47 -6.41 -7.66 5.56
N ASP A 48 -6.24 -7.42 6.86
CA ASP A 48 -6.93 -6.34 7.57
C ASP A 48 -6.56 -4.97 7.02
N ILE A 49 -5.27 -4.71 6.74
CA ILE A 49 -4.81 -3.47 6.09
C ILE A 49 -5.49 -3.28 4.73
N LEU A 50 -5.45 -4.28 3.86
CA LEU A 50 -6.03 -4.20 2.52
C LEU A 50 -7.56 -3.99 2.60
N ARG A 51 -8.22 -4.63 3.56
CA ARG A 51 -9.65 -4.45 3.80
C ARG A 51 -9.97 -3.04 4.28
N MET A 52 -9.22 -2.50 5.25
CA MET A 52 -9.37 -1.13 5.72
C MET A 52 -9.11 -0.11 4.60
N MET A 53 -8.06 -0.30 3.81
CA MET A 53 -7.77 0.56 2.65
C MET A 53 -8.93 0.59 1.65
N GLN A 54 -9.61 -0.55 1.43
CA GLN A 54 -10.76 -0.60 0.53
C GLN A 54 -12.03 -0.01 1.17
N ASP A 55 -12.26 -0.24 2.45
CA ASP A 55 -13.40 0.32 3.19
C ASP A 55 -13.29 1.86 3.31
N GLU A 56 -12.07 2.39 3.41
CA GLU A 56 -11.76 3.82 3.33
C GLU A 56 -11.65 4.35 1.89
N VAL A 57 -11.97 3.50 0.90
CA VAL A 57 -11.98 3.85 -0.54
C VAL A 57 -10.61 4.32 -1.04
N LEU A 58 -9.51 4.00 -0.36
CA LEU A 58 -8.14 4.31 -0.82
C LEU A 58 -7.71 3.41 -1.99
N ILE A 59 -8.21 2.16 -1.98
CA ILE A 59 -8.06 1.20 -3.07
C ILE A 59 -9.41 0.58 -3.45
N GLU A 60 -9.45 -0.08 -4.60
CA GLU A 60 -10.59 -0.85 -5.07
C GLU A 60 -10.13 -2.13 -5.78
N GLY A 61 -11.07 -3.03 -6.08
CA GLY A 61 -10.84 -4.22 -6.92
C GLY A 61 -10.60 -5.52 -6.14
N LEU A 62 -10.55 -5.47 -4.81
CA LEU A 62 -10.41 -6.66 -3.97
C LEU A 62 -11.78 -7.16 -3.50
N ALA A 63 -11.97 -8.47 -3.48
CA ALA A 63 -13.14 -9.09 -2.88
C ALA A 63 -12.71 -9.85 -1.62
N PHE A 64 -13.45 -9.69 -0.53
CA PHE A 64 -13.16 -10.35 0.74
C PHE A 64 -14.36 -11.18 1.18
N THR A 65 -14.08 -12.28 1.87
CA THR A 65 -15.09 -13.05 2.61
C THR A 65 -14.56 -13.42 3.98
N LYS A 66 -15.44 -13.93 4.83
CA LYS A 66 -15.06 -14.52 6.11
C LYS A 66 -15.24 -16.03 6.05
N ALA A 67 -14.21 -16.75 6.45
CA ALA A 67 -14.31 -18.19 6.70
C ALA A 67 -14.75 -18.47 8.14
N TRP A 68 -14.82 -19.74 8.48
CA TRP A 68 -15.22 -20.21 9.79
C TRP A 68 -14.29 -19.62 10.86
N GLY A 69 -14.86 -19.05 11.91
CA GLY A 69 -14.08 -18.35 12.95
C GLY A 69 -13.76 -16.89 12.64
N GLU A 70 -14.50 -16.26 11.70
CA GLU A 70 -14.36 -14.84 11.33
C GLU A 70 -13.00 -14.47 10.69
N GLU A 71 -12.24 -15.46 10.23
CA GLU A 71 -10.99 -15.25 9.52
C GLU A 71 -11.24 -14.62 8.15
N LEU A 72 -10.61 -13.47 7.91
CA LEU A 72 -10.72 -12.73 6.67
C LEU A 72 -9.94 -13.45 5.55
N ILE A 73 -10.57 -13.64 4.40
CA ILE A 73 -9.97 -14.27 3.23
C ILE A 73 -10.14 -13.35 2.01
N LEU A 74 -9.07 -13.21 1.23
CA LEU A 74 -9.11 -12.56 -0.08
C LEU A 74 -9.64 -13.54 -1.14
N LEU A 75 -10.73 -13.15 -1.81
CA LEU A 75 -11.27 -13.83 -2.98
C LEU A 75 -10.65 -13.19 -4.23
N GLY A 76 -9.64 -13.83 -4.83
CA GLY A 76 -8.97 -13.34 -6.03
C GLY A 76 -7.48 -13.08 -5.81
N ASN A 77 -6.90 -12.17 -6.60
CA ASN A 77 -5.48 -11.84 -6.52
C ASN A 77 -5.29 -10.39 -6.05
N VAL A 78 -4.29 -10.16 -5.21
CA VAL A 78 -3.93 -8.80 -4.79
C VAL A 78 -3.52 -7.90 -5.97
N SER A 79 -3.11 -8.49 -7.10
CA SER A 79 -2.86 -7.77 -8.35
C SER A 79 -4.08 -7.06 -8.93
N ASP A 80 -5.29 -7.44 -8.50
CA ASP A 80 -6.54 -6.81 -8.94
C ASP A 80 -6.77 -5.45 -8.25
N ALA A 81 -6.03 -5.17 -7.16
CA ALA A 81 -6.09 -3.89 -6.46
C ALA A 81 -5.64 -2.72 -7.34
N LYS A 82 -6.39 -1.61 -7.26
CA LYS A 82 -6.05 -0.33 -7.88
C LYS A 82 -6.21 0.79 -6.87
N ILE A 83 -5.31 1.77 -6.92
CA ILE A 83 -5.50 3.01 -6.16
C ILE A 83 -6.65 3.83 -6.75
N THR A 84 -7.46 4.43 -5.90
CA THR A 84 -8.55 5.32 -6.29
C THR A 84 -8.09 6.78 -6.34
N ALA A 85 -8.97 7.71 -6.73
CA ALA A 85 -8.71 9.14 -6.57
C ALA A 85 -8.52 9.53 -5.09
N GLU A 86 -9.33 8.97 -4.19
CA GLU A 86 -9.21 9.22 -2.75
C GLU A 86 -7.86 8.72 -2.20
N GLY A 87 -7.40 7.55 -2.63
CA GLY A 87 -6.07 7.05 -2.27
C GLY A 87 -4.93 7.98 -2.72
N ILE A 88 -5.07 8.61 -3.90
CA ILE A 88 -4.09 9.58 -4.40
C ILE A 88 -4.11 10.86 -3.54
N HIS A 89 -5.29 11.41 -3.24
CA HIS A 89 -5.40 12.58 -2.36
C HIS A 89 -4.88 12.29 -0.95
N TYR A 90 -5.18 11.11 -0.42
CA TYR A 90 -4.65 10.67 0.86
C TYR A 90 -3.11 10.64 0.86
N LEU A 91 -2.47 10.10 -0.17
CA LEU A 91 -1.01 10.13 -0.30
C LEU A 91 -0.43 11.55 -0.34
N GLN A 92 -1.09 12.47 -1.07
CA GLN A 92 -0.56 13.81 -1.38
C GLN A 92 -0.80 14.81 -0.25
N ASP A 93 -1.99 14.77 0.36
CA ASP A 93 -2.48 15.86 1.18
C ASP A 93 -2.51 15.51 2.68
N ASN A 94 -2.52 14.22 3.02
CA ASN A 94 -2.58 13.78 4.42
C ASN A 94 -1.26 14.07 5.17
N GLY A 95 -1.36 14.80 6.28
CA GLY A 95 -0.20 15.17 7.10
C GLY A 95 0.55 13.97 7.71
N ARG A 96 -0.12 12.84 7.93
CA ARG A 96 0.49 11.60 8.40
C ARG A 96 1.31 10.93 7.28
N MET A 97 0.80 10.91 6.04
CA MET A 97 1.53 10.42 4.88
C MET A 97 2.78 11.27 4.58
N LYS A 98 2.71 12.58 4.78
CA LYS A 98 3.89 13.47 4.71
C LYS A 98 4.97 13.12 5.74
N LYS A 99 4.57 12.77 6.98
CA LYS A 99 5.49 12.29 8.01
C LYS A 99 6.10 10.93 7.65
N VAL A 100 5.30 10.01 7.09
CA VAL A 100 5.78 8.71 6.61
C VAL A 100 6.81 8.89 5.50
N LEU A 101 6.52 9.76 4.53
CA LEU A 101 7.44 10.09 3.45
C LEU A 101 8.78 10.62 3.99
N ALA A 102 8.74 11.60 4.91
CA ALA A 102 9.95 12.15 5.54
C ALA A 102 10.77 11.06 6.25
N PHE A 103 10.10 10.17 6.98
CA PHE A 103 10.73 9.02 7.63
C PHE A 103 11.41 8.07 6.62
N LEU A 104 10.75 7.75 5.50
CA LEU A 104 11.30 6.86 4.48
C LEU A 104 12.46 7.48 3.71
N ILE A 105 12.46 8.82 3.55
CA ILE A 105 13.60 9.56 3.00
C ILE A 105 14.82 9.46 3.92
N ASP A 106 14.65 9.69 5.23
CA ASP A 106 15.73 9.55 6.24
C ASP A 106 16.36 8.15 6.22
N LYS A 107 15.53 7.11 6.03
CA LYS A 107 15.98 5.72 5.95
C LYS A 107 16.49 5.27 4.59
N ALA A 108 16.52 6.15 3.59
CA ALA A 108 16.88 5.82 2.21
C ALA A 108 16.15 4.56 1.71
N ASP A 109 14.85 4.47 2.02
CA ASP A 109 14.05 3.30 1.66
C ASP A 109 13.95 3.15 0.13
N THR A 110 13.90 1.92 -0.37
CA THR A 110 13.89 1.64 -1.81
C THR A 110 12.65 2.20 -2.50
N ILE A 111 11.53 2.33 -1.79
CA ILE A 111 10.28 2.89 -2.32
C ILE A 111 10.45 4.34 -2.79
N ILE A 112 11.45 5.06 -2.27
CA ILE A 112 11.70 6.46 -2.62
C ILE A 112 11.94 6.63 -4.12
N GLY A 113 12.50 5.65 -4.81
CA GLY A 113 12.63 5.69 -6.27
C GLY A 113 11.28 5.86 -6.98
N LEU A 114 10.26 5.12 -6.55
CA LEU A 114 8.91 5.23 -7.09
C LEU A 114 8.24 6.54 -6.71
N VAL A 115 8.41 7.01 -5.46
CA VAL A 115 7.89 8.30 -4.97
C VAL A 115 8.28 9.45 -5.91
N LYS A 116 9.53 9.49 -6.40
CA LYS A 116 9.98 10.52 -7.35
C LYS A 116 9.25 10.41 -8.68
N LEU A 117 9.11 9.19 -9.20
CA LEU A 117 8.50 8.92 -10.50
C LEU A 117 6.99 9.19 -10.51
N VAL A 118 6.32 9.03 -9.37
CA VAL A 118 4.91 9.41 -9.21
C VAL A 118 4.71 10.84 -8.71
N ALA A 119 5.79 11.64 -8.69
CA ALA A 119 5.80 13.07 -8.38
C ALA A 119 5.22 13.46 -7.01
N LEU A 120 5.56 12.69 -5.95
CA LEU A 120 5.14 12.97 -4.58
C LEU A 120 6.15 13.80 -3.76
N MET A 121 7.35 14.04 -4.28
CA MET A 121 8.29 14.99 -3.67
C MET A 121 8.02 16.39 -4.23
N GLN A 122 7.46 17.28 -3.42
CA GLN A 122 7.30 18.70 -3.70
C GLN A 122 8.17 19.52 -2.77
#